data_AF-A0A081R157-F1
#
_entry.id   AF-A0A081R157-F1
#
_cell.length_a   1.000
_cell.length_b   1.000
_cell.length_c   1.000
_cell.angle_alpha   90.00
_cell.angle_beta   90.00
_cell.angle_gamma   90.00
#
_symmetry.space_group_name_H-M   'P 1'
#
loop_
_entity.id
_entity.type
_entity.pdbx_description
1 polymer ?
#
loop_
_entity_poly.entity_id
_entity_poly.type
_entity_poly.pdbx_seq_one_letter_code
_entity_poly.pdbx_strand_id
1 'polypeptide(L)'
;MDDVLQALAKMLNMTVDEVSSLLTTFKGNAPQIYEQLMREWTLYNVLDNTSIAMILLSAILTGVLVYVVVRIKVDSDSLSYRYIPEGFTKLEYAEKLTKENLKNSKGTIKKLIVGITLALILAFASNIGRYLVAPNYLFIVNEIVPKLTNR
;
A
#
# COMPACT_ATOMS: atom_id res chain seq x y z
N MET A 1 4.90 41.89 -16.94
CA MET A 1 4.04 41.44 -15.82
C MET A 1 2.64 41.13 -16.35
N ASP A 2 2.12 42.02 -17.20
CA ASP A 2 0.81 41.85 -17.86
C ASP A 2 0.71 40.63 -18.77
N ASP A 3 1.76 40.26 -19.53
CA ASP A 3 1.73 39.08 -20.41
C ASP A 3 1.57 37.76 -19.64
N VAL A 4 2.20 37.66 -18.45
CA VAL A 4 2.12 36.46 -17.59
C VAL A 4 0.75 36.39 -16.91
N LEU A 5 0.23 37.53 -16.47
CA LEU A 5 -1.12 37.66 -15.93
C LEU A 5 -2.18 37.34 -17.00
N GLN A 6 -2.02 37.81 -18.23
CA GLN A 6 -2.87 37.47 -19.38
C GLN A 6 -2.82 35.99 -19.72
N ALA A 7 -1.63 35.39 -19.72
CA ALA A 7 -1.47 33.96 -19.98
C ALA A 7 -2.17 33.11 -18.90
N LEU A 8 -2.01 33.46 -17.63
CA LEU A 8 -2.68 32.81 -16.50
C LEU A 8 -4.21 32.99 -16.55
N ALA A 9 -4.68 34.20 -16.83
CA ALA A 9 -6.10 34.52 -17.02
C ALA A 9 -6.72 33.68 -18.14
N LYS A 10 -6.01 33.55 -19.27
CA LYS A 10 -6.44 32.73 -20.41
C LYS A 10 -6.42 31.22 -20.11
N MET A 11 -5.44 30.74 -19.34
CA MET A 11 -5.35 29.33 -18.94
C MET A 11 -6.41 28.94 -17.89
N LEU A 12 -6.74 29.85 -16.98
CA LEU A 12 -7.72 29.61 -15.91
C LEU A 12 -9.15 30.02 -16.32
N ASN A 13 -9.33 30.57 -17.52
CA ASN A 13 -10.60 31.15 -17.99
C ASN A 13 -11.17 32.20 -17.03
N MET A 14 -10.30 33.07 -16.53
CA MET A 14 -10.60 34.15 -15.57
C MET A 14 -10.18 35.51 -16.15
N THR A 15 -10.65 36.61 -15.56
CA THR A 15 -10.20 37.96 -15.95
C THR A 15 -8.82 38.29 -15.34
N VAL A 16 -8.07 39.20 -15.98
CA VAL A 16 -6.75 39.64 -15.49
C VAL A 16 -6.83 40.25 -14.09
N ASP A 17 -7.91 40.96 -13.78
CA ASP A 17 -8.15 41.56 -12.46
C ASP A 17 -8.43 40.50 -11.38
N GLU A 18 -9.18 39.45 -11.70
CA GLU A 18 -9.39 38.33 -10.78
C GLU A 18 -8.10 37.57 -10.50
N VAL A 19 -7.26 37.34 -11.53
CA VAL A 19 -5.95 36.70 -11.35
C VAL A 19 -5.01 37.59 -10.54
N SER A 20 -5.03 38.91 -10.75
CA SER A 20 -4.24 39.88 -10.00
C SER A 20 -4.66 39.94 -8.52
N SER A 21 -5.97 39.97 -8.25
CA SER A 21 -6.55 39.89 -6.90
C SER A 21 -6.16 38.60 -6.18
N LEU A 22 -6.25 37.45 -6.87
CA LEU A 22 -5.81 36.16 -6.34
C LEU A 22 -4.31 36.19 -6.06
N LEU A 23 -3.47 36.64 -6.99
CA LEU A 23 -2.02 36.76 -6.79
C LEU A 23 -1.67 37.66 -5.61
N THR A 24 -2.40 38.74 -5.39
CA THR A 24 -2.16 39.67 -4.27
C THR A 24 -2.53 39.02 -2.93
N THR A 25 -3.64 38.29 -2.91
CA THR A 25 -4.09 37.49 -1.75
C THR A 25 -3.12 36.32 -1.47
N PHE A 26 -2.69 35.63 -2.52
CA PHE A 26 -1.66 34.60 -2.47
C PHE A 26 -0.34 35.20 -1.99
N LYS A 27 0.09 36.37 -2.45
CA LYS A 27 1.36 36.98 -2.03
C LYS A 27 1.37 37.37 -0.55
N GLY A 28 0.22 37.77 0.00
CA GLY A 28 0.06 38.02 1.43
C GLY A 28 0.11 36.74 2.29
N ASN A 29 -0.35 35.62 1.75
CA ASN A 29 -0.46 34.33 2.45
C ASN A 29 0.46 33.23 1.87
N ALA A 30 1.40 33.58 1.00
CA ALA A 30 2.16 32.64 0.16
C ALA A 30 2.99 31.67 0.99
N PRO A 31 3.69 32.10 2.06
CA PRO A 31 4.43 31.18 2.92
C PRO A 31 3.53 30.12 3.54
N GLN A 32 2.36 30.51 4.05
CA GLN A 32 1.42 29.62 4.72
C GLN A 32 0.79 28.61 3.75
N ILE A 33 0.41 29.06 2.55
CA ILE A 33 -0.14 28.19 1.51
C ILE A 33 0.94 27.19 1.03
N TYR A 34 2.18 27.66 0.86
CA TYR A 34 3.29 26.79 0.48
C TYR A 34 3.58 25.74 1.56
N GLU A 35 3.68 26.15 2.83
CA GLU A 35 3.90 25.22 3.95
C GLU A 35 2.79 24.19 4.07
N GLN A 36 1.53 24.61 3.94
CA GLN A 36 0.40 23.70 3.96
C GLN A 36 0.46 22.70 2.80
N LEU A 37 0.72 23.17 1.58
CA LEU A 37 0.80 22.32 0.41
C LEU A 37 1.97 21.33 0.50
N MET A 38 3.13 21.80 0.98
CA MET A 38 4.30 20.95 1.21
C MET A 38 4.03 19.88 2.26
N ARG A 39 3.32 20.24 3.34
CA ARG A 39 2.88 19.29 4.38
C ARG A 39 1.94 18.23 3.80
N GLU A 40 0.93 18.66 3.04
CA GLU A 40 -0.04 17.76 2.41
C GLU A 40 0.64 16.81 1.41
N TRP A 41 1.53 17.33 0.55
CA TRP A 41 2.36 16.52 -0.35
C TRP A 41 3.18 15.48 0.39
N THR A 42 3.84 15.88 1.48
CA THR A 42 4.66 14.98 2.30
C THR A 42 3.79 13.88 2.91
N LEU A 43 2.65 14.22 3.50
CA LEU A 43 1.72 13.24 4.09
C LEU A 43 1.15 12.29 3.05
N TYR A 44 0.79 12.82 1.86
CA TYR A 44 0.33 12.01 0.75
C TYR A 44 1.37 10.95 0.36
N ASN A 45 2.62 11.36 0.14
CA ASN A 45 3.69 10.45 -0.26
C ASN A 45 4.06 9.46 0.85
N VAL A 46 4.08 9.88 2.11
CA VAL A 46 4.35 8.98 3.24
C VAL A 46 3.29 7.89 3.29
N LEU A 47 2.01 8.24 3.15
CA LEU A 47 0.92 7.27 3.20
C LEU A 47 0.88 6.38 1.95
N ASP A 48 1.17 6.93 0.76
CA ASP A 48 1.29 6.14 -0.47
C ASP A 48 2.43 5.11 -0.37
N ASN A 49 3.63 5.57 -0.01
CA ASN A 49 4.78 4.70 0.19
C ASN A 49 4.55 3.66 1.30
N THR A 50 3.87 4.04 2.38
CA THR A 50 3.48 3.11 3.45
C THR A 50 2.53 2.04 2.92
N SER A 51 1.55 2.43 2.11
CA SER A 51 0.62 1.48 1.50
C SER A 51 1.36 0.46 0.63
N ILE A 52 2.22 0.93 -0.26
CA ILE A 52 3.04 0.08 -1.13
C ILE A 52 3.94 -0.85 -0.31
N ALA A 53 4.63 -0.33 0.70
CA ALA A 53 5.52 -1.11 1.56
C ALA A 53 4.76 -2.24 2.29
N MET A 54 3.55 -1.95 2.79
CA MET A 54 2.73 -2.94 3.48
C MET A 54 2.17 -4.01 2.53
N ILE A 55 1.86 -3.66 1.28
CA ILE A 55 1.50 -4.65 0.23
C ILE A 55 2.67 -5.59 -0.04
N LEU A 56 3.89 -5.05 -0.21
CA LEU A 56 5.09 -5.86 -0.43
C LEU A 56 5.39 -6.78 0.76
N LEU A 57 5.27 -6.26 1.98
CA LEU A 57 5.42 -7.07 3.20
C LEU A 57 4.40 -8.21 3.25
N SER A 58 3.13 -7.93 2.92
CA SER A 58 2.08 -8.95 2.85
C SER A 58 2.40 -10.03 1.82
N ALA A 59 2.90 -9.66 0.64
CA ALA A 59 3.30 -10.61 -0.39
C ALA A 59 4.46 -11.51 0.08
N ILE A 60 5.48 -10.94 0.75
CA ILE A 60 6.60 -11.69 1.32
C ILE A 60 6.10 -12.67 2.38
N LEU A 61 5.28 -12.21 3.33
CA LEU A 61 4.74 -13.06 4.39
C LEU A 61 3.86 -14.18 3.83
N THR A 62 3.11 -13.92 2.77
CA THR A 62 2.32 -14.93 2.05
C THR A 62 3.23 -15.98 1.41
N GLY A 63 4.34 -15.57 0.79
CA GLY A 63 5.35 -16.49 0.26
C GLY A 63 5.95 -17.38 1.36
N VAL A 64 6.27 -16.81 2.53
CA VAL A 64 6.74 -17.56 3.70
C VAL A 64 5.69 -18.55 4.19
N LEU A 65 4.41 -18.15 4.23
CA LEU A 65 3.30 -19.03 4.62
C LEU A 65 3.19 -20.23 3.67
N VAL A 66 3.25 -20.01 2.36
CA VAL A 66 3.22 -21.08 1.36
C VAL A 66 4.40 -22.03 1.56
N TYR A 67 5.61 -21.50 1.76
CA TYR A 67 6.80 -22.31 2.02
C TYR A 67 6.63 -23.20 3.27
N VAL A 68 6.11 -22.64 4.37
CA VAL A 68 5.83 -23.41 5.60
C VAL A 68 4.79 -24.51 5.33
N VAL A 69 3.70 -24.20 4.63
CA VAL A 69 2.63 -25.17 4.33
C VAL A 69 3.13 -26.31 3.44
N VAL A 70 3.95 -26.01 2.42
CA VAL A 70 4.54 -27.04 1.55
C VAL A 70 5.48 -27.94 2.34
N ARG A 71 6.31 -27.39 3.24
CA ARG A 71 7.21 -28.16 4.11
C ARG A 71 6.50 -29.09 5.11
N ILE A 72 5.28 -28.73 5.53
CA ILE A 72 4.49 -29.55 6.47
C ILE A 72 4.00 -30.85 5.82
N LYS A 73 3.73 -30.82 4.51
CA LYS A 73 3.24 -31.99 3.77
C LYS A 73 4.37 -33.01 3.62
N VAL A 74 4.12 -34.22 4.11
CA VAL A 74 5.03 -35.35 3.93
C VAL A 74 4.56 -36.14 2.71
N ASP A 75 5.48 -36.35 1.77
CA ASP A 75 5.22 -37.18 0.59
C ASP A 75 5.31 -38.67 0.96
N SER A 76 4.25 -39.43 0.72
CA SER A 76 4.19 -40.86 1.00
C SER A 76 5.21 -41.66 0.20
N ASP A 77 5.60 -41.18 -0.98
CA ASP A 77 6.55 -41.87 -1.86
C ASP A 77 7.98 -41.74 -1.34
N SER A 78 8.27 -40.66 -0.62
CA SER A 78 9.57 -40.41 0.02
C SER A 78 9.81 -41.26 1.28
N LEU A 79 8.78 -41.94 1.81
CA LEU A 79 8.89 -42.76 3.02
C LEU A 79 9.43 -44.15 2.69
N SER A 80 10.50 -44.54 3.38
CA SER A 80 11.00 -45.93 3.34
C SER A 80 10.13 -46.83 4.22
N TYR A 81 9.76 -48.00 3.68
CA TYR A 81 8.94 -49.01 4.38
C TYR A 81 9.50 -49.42 5.75
N ARG A 82 10.82 -49.30 5.97
CA ARG A 82 11.47 -49.67 7.24
C ARG A 82 11.10 -48.76 8.42
N TYR A 83 10.61 -47.55 8.15
CA TYR A 83 10.24 -46.58 9.19
C TYR A 83 8.73 -46.49 9.40
N ILE A 84 7.96 -47.36 8.75
CA ILE A 84 6.50 -47.38 8.85
C ILE A 84 6.11 -48.36 9.96
N PRO A 85 5.41 -47.93 11.00
CA PRO A 85 4.92 -48.82 12.05
C PRO A 85 3.99 -49.91 11.48
N GLU A 86 4.02 -51.10 12.08
CA GLU A 86 3.08 -52.16 11.71
C GLU A 86 1.63 -51.69 11.87
N GLY A 87 0.78 -52.07 10.90
CA GLY A 87 -0.63 -51.68 10.86
C GLY A 87 -0.91 -50.34 10.15
N PHE A 88 0.10 -49.65 9.62
CA PHE A 88 -0.08 -48.45 8.79
C PHE A 88 0.32 -48.70 7.33
N THR A 89 -0.46 -48.17 6.40
CA THR A 89 -0.02 -47.96 5.02
C THR A 89 0.91 -46.74 4.93
N LYS A 90 1.70 -46.65 3.85
CA LYS A 90 2.54 -45.48 3.54
C LYS A 90 1.76 -44.17 3.58
N LEU A 91 0.58 -44.19 2.97
CA LEU A 91 -0.28 -43.02 2.86
C LEU A 91 -0.82 -42.59 4.24
N GLU A 92 -1.34 -43.54 5.02
CA GLU A 92 -1.85 -43.24 6.38
C GLU A 92 -0.75 -42.70 7.30
N TYR A 93 0.46 -43.24 7.21
CA TYR A 93 1.58 -42.74 8.01
C TYR A 93 2.04 -41.35 7.58
N ALA A 94 2.11 -41.08 6.26
CA ALA A 94 2.42 -39.74 5.72
C ALA A 94 1.37 -38.70 6.15
N GLU A 95 0.08 -39.05 6.13
CA GLU A 95 -0.98 -38.18 6.63
C GLU A 95 -0.86 -37.91 8.13
N LYS A 96 -0.54 -38.93 8.93
CA LYS A 96 -0.33 -38.78 10.37
C LYS A 96 0.81 -37.81 10.66
N LEU A 97 1.95 -37.98 10.00
CA LEU A 97 3.10 -37.08 10.13
C LEU A 97 2.76 -35.66 9.68
N THR A 98 2.01 -35.51 8.57
CA THR A 98 1.54 -34.20 8.09
C THR A 98 0.64 -33.51 9.12
N LYS A 99 -0.30 -34.25 9.73
CA LYS A 99 -1.18 -33.73 10.80
C LYS A 99 -0.39 -33.32 12.05
N GLU A 100 0.64 -34.09 12.41
CA GLU A 100 1.52 -33.77 13.53
C GLU A 100 2.37 -32.52 13.26
N ASN A 101 3.00 -32.45 12.09
CA ASN A 101 3.74 -31.27 11.63
C ASN A 101 2.86 -30.02 11.57
N LEU A 102 1.60 -30.16 11.13
CA LEU A 102 0.63 -29.08 11.11
C LEU A 102 0.30 -28.62 12.54
N LYS A 103 0.08 -29.55 13.47
CA LYS A 103 -0.19 -29.23 14.88
C LYS A 103 0.99 -28.46 15.50
N ASN A 104 2.21 -28.91 15.23
CA ASN A 104 3.44 -28.27 15.72
C ASN A 104 3.66 -26.88 15.10
N SER A 105 3.29 -26.71 13.83
CA SER A 105 3.48 -25.45 13.10
C SER A 105 2.31 -24.47 13.23
N LYS A 106 1.19 -24.88 13.85
CA LYS A 106 -0.06 -24.10 13.96
C LYS A 106 0.17 -22.71 14.54
N GLY A 107 1.03 -22.59 15.56
CA GLY A 107 1.37 -21.30 16.17
C GLY A 107 2.04 -20.35 15.18
N THR A 108 3.00 -20.85 14.40
CA THR A 108 3.70 -20.08 13.37
C THR A 108 2.76 -19.66 12.25
N ILE A 109 1.95 -20.59 11.73
CA ILE A 109 0.94 -20.30 10.69
C ILE A 109 -0.02 -19.21 11.16
N LYS A 110 -0.53 -19.30 12.40
CA LYS A 110 -1.44 -18.29 12.95
C LYS A 110 -0.77 -16.92 13.03
N LYS A 111 0.49 -16.83 13.48
CA LYS A 111 1.25 -15.58 13.51
C LYS A 111 1.44 -14.98 12.12
N LEU A 112 1.76 -15.80 11.12
CA LEU A 112 1.91 -15.37 9.73
C LEU A 112 0.59 -14.81 9.18
N ILE A 113 -0.52 -15.52 9.37
CA ILE A 113 -1.85 -15.06 8.94
C ILE A 113 -2.20 -13.72 9.62
N VAL A 114 -1.99 -13.60 10.93
CA VAL A 114 -2.25 -12.34 11.65
C VAL A 114 -1.38 -11.20 11.11
N GLY A 115 -0.10 -11.46 10.86
CA GLY A 115 0.83 -10.47 10.29
C GLY A 115 0.40 -10.01 8.89
N ILE A 116 0.02 -10.96 8.02
CA ILE A 116 -0.51 -10.66 6.67
C ILE A 116 -1.76 -9.78 6.79
N THR A 117 -2.72 -10.18 7.61
CA THR A 117 -3.97 -9.42 7.80
C THR A 117 -3.70 -8.00 8.31
N LEU A 118 -2.81 -7.84 9.29
CA LEU A 118 -2.46 -6.52 9.82
C LEU A 118 -1.77 -5.66 8.76
N ALA A 119 -0.84 -6.22 7.99
CA ALA A 119 -0.19 -5.51 6.89
C ALA A 119 -1.21 -5.04 5.84
N LEU A 120 -2.17 -5.89 5.46
CA LEU A 120 -3.21 -5.53 4.50
C LEU A 120 -4.14 -4.43 5.04
N ILE A 121 -4.53 -4.49 6.32
CA ILE A 121 -5.33 -3.43 6.95
C ILE A 121 -4.58 -2.10 6.93
N LEU A 122 -3.30 -2.10 7.30
CA LEU A 122 -2.46 -0.91 7.28
C LEU A 122 -2.30 -0.37 5.86
N ALA A 123 -2.07 -1.24 4.88
CA ALA A 123 -1.99 -0.85 3.48
C ALA A 123 -3.25 -0.12 3.01
N PHE A 124 -4.42 -0.68 3.34
CA PHE A 124 -5.71 -0.12 2.98
C PHE A 124 -6.00 1.20 3.70
N ALA A 125 -5.73 1.25 5.01
CA ALA A 125 -5.89 2.46 5.81
C ALA A 125 -5.00 3.60 5.31
N SER A 126 -3.75 3.33 4.97
CA SER A 126 -2.84 4.32 4.39
C SER A 126 -3.30 4.76 2.99
N ASN A 127 -3.75 3.81 2.15
CA ASN A 127 -4.25 4.12 0.82
C ASN A 127 -5.48 5.03 0.84
N ILE A 128 -6.41 4.84 1.79
CA ILE A 128 -7.55 5.74 1.97
C ILE A 128 -7.11 7.05 2.63
N GLY A 129 -6.28 6.94 3.67
CA GLY A 129 -5.83 8.06 4.48
C GLY A 129 -5.19 9.18 3.65
N ARG A 130 -4.43 8.84 2.60
CA ARG A 130 -3.79 9.84 1.72
C ARG A 130 -4.79 10.80 1.07
N TYR A 131 -6.00 10.34 0.76
CA TYR A 131 -7.04 11.18 0.17
C TYR A 131 -7.71 12.10 1.20
N LEU A 132 -7.70 11.70 2.48
CA LEU A 132 -8.30 12.48 3.57
C LEU A 132 -7.36 13.57 4.08
N VAL A 133 -6.05 13.31 4.14
CA VAL A 133 -5.07 14.22 4.75
C VAL A 133 -4.46 15.23 3.78
N ALA A 134 -4.61 15.03 2.47
CA ALA A 134 -4.01 15.86 1.43
C ALA A 134 -5.00 16.32 0.35
N PRO A 135 -6.17 16.89 0.71
CA PRO A 135 -7.22 17.24 -0.24
C PRO A 135 -6.80 18.36 -1.21
N ASN A 136 -6.05 19.37 -0.74
CA ASN A 136 -5.64 20.50 -1.59
C ASN A 136 -4.55 20.07 -2.56
N TYR A 137 -3.61 19.25 -2.08
CA TYR A 137 -2.63 18.63 -2.97
C TYR A 137 -3.30 17.81 -4.09
N LEU A 138 -4.31 17.00 -3.74
CA LEU A 138 -5.03 16.18 -4.72
C LEU A 138 -5.78 17.02 -5.75
N PHE A 139 -6.43 18.10 -5.32
CA PHE A 139 -7.11 19.05 -6.20
C PHE A 139 -6.15 19.69 -7.21
N ILE A 140 -4.98 20.15 -6.74
CA ILE A 140 -3.98 20.73 -7.63
C ILE A 140 -3.52 19.70 -8.67
N VAL A 141 -3.18 18.48 -8.24
CA VAL A 141 -2.66 17.44 -9.15
C VAL A 141 -3.71 16.95 -10.14
N ASN A 142 -4.97 16.78 -9.71
CA ASN A 142 -6.01 16.18 -10.55
C ASN A 142 -6.76 17.20 -11.40
N GLU A 143 -6.85 18.45 -10.96
CA GLU A 143 -7.70 19.45 -11.62
C GLU A 143 -6.93 20.62 -12.20
N ILE A 144 -5.90 21.11 -11.52
CA ILE A 144 -5.12 22.28 -12.00
C ILE A 144 -4.01 21.84 -12.96
N VAL A 145 -3.18 20.86 -12.58
CA VAL A 145 -2.03 20.43 -13.40
C VAL A 145 -2.44 20.01 -14.82
N PRO A 146 -3.51 19.22 -15.04
CA PRO A 146 -3.93 18.85 -16.39
C PRO A 146 -4.32 20.06 -17.24
N LYS A 147 -5.07 21.02 -16.65
CA LYS A 147 -5.48 22.26 -17.32
C LYS A 147 -4.28 23.15 -17.68
N LEU A 148 -3.21 23.14 -16.88
CA LEU A 148 -1.97 23.88 -17.16
C LEU A 148 -1.04 23.17 -18.15
N THR A 149 -1.10 21.84 -18.24
CA THR A 149 -0.22 21.05 -19.11
C THR A 149 -0.83 20.73 -20.48
N ASN A 150 -2.01 21.29 -20.80
CA ASN A 150 -2.69 21.15 -22.08
C ASN A 150 -2.80 19.67 -22.53
N ARG A 151 -3.25 18.82 -21.59
CA ARG A 151 -3.69 17.46 -21.87
C ARG A 151 -5.18 17.32 -21.62
#